data_AF-X8IV12-F1
#
_entry.id   AF-X8IV12-F1
#
_cell.length_a   1.000
_cell.length_b   1.000
_cell.length_c   1.000
_cell.angle_alpha   90.00
_cell.angle_beta   90.00
_cell.angle_gamma   90.00
#
_symmetry.space_group_name_H-M   'P 1'
#
loop_
_entity.id
_entity.type
_entity.pdbx_description
1 polymer ?
#
loop_
_entity_poly.entity_id
_entity_poly.type
_entity_poly.pdbx_seq_one_letter_code
_entity_poly.pdbx_strand_id
1 'polypeptide(L)'
;MPTPNAGITPESTAALRRLLIENHKRFHVFFNDMGFHNHLSHHLLAAYGIGAPAYVLQKAFDDHASYQRPAYQSPEPITHENWTKNLGNEKFYNAYMNFFSSEIKKSGLPATFEKYVLSDDANWGPGNLRMLDRFLSGVVHPMIHFGHSPEFGIDGMAVEGLAQTAVHHSTLGCLFDAKFFANSIQSTSELPSLTSSSSLSESPAKQSSNGRVHSFSILARILVDDRLKVDVACKKGMPLVRFEETLKNVGTIIREYAILWTIEENEKDIWERVEELNWFVTLIFGVGGWKKDRAFRADFFL
;
A
#
# COMPACT_ATOMS: atom_id res chain seq x y z
N MET A 1 28.69 4.98 1.79
CA MET A 1 27.23 5.12 1.63
C MET A 1 26.94 5.10 0.14
N PRO A 2 26.08 4.21 -0.37
CA PRO A 2 25.57 4.33 -1.74
C PRO A 2 24.98 5.73 -1.90
N THR A 3 25.29 6.42 -2.99
CA THR A 3 24.64 7.70 -3.28
C THR A 3 23.23 7.38 -3.76
N PRO A 4 22.17 7.87 -3.08
CA PRO A 4 20.82 7.77 -3.63
C PRO A 4 20.84 8.37 -5.03
N ASN A 5 20.13 7.76 -5.99
CA ASN A 5 20.00 8.30 -7.34
C ASN A 5 21.33 8.39 -8.14
N ALA A 6 22.32 7.56 -7.82
CA ALA A 6 23.54 7.46 -8.64
C ALA A 6 23.19 7.08 -10.09
N GLY A 7 23.76 7.80 -11.06
CA GLY A 7 23.54 7.53 -12.49
C GLY A 7 22.39 8.33 -13.14
N ILE A 8 21.67 9.15 -12.37
CA ILE A 8 20.66 10.05 -12.93
C ILE A 8 21.33 11.18 -13.73
N THR A 9 20.79 11.46 -14.92
CA THR A 9 21.28 12.47 -15.85
C THR A 9 20.14 13.41 -16.25
N PRO A 10 20.42 14.64 -16.71
CA PRO A 10 19.39 15.53 -17.25
C PRO A 10 18.58 14.88 -18.39
N GLU A 11 19.22 14.03 -19.19
CA GLU A 11 18.58 13.28 -20.27
C GLU A 11 17.60 12.23 -19.73
N SER A 12 18.00 11.42 -18.74
CA SER A 12 17.10 10.43 -18.14
C SER A 12 15.95 11.08 -17.37
N THR A 13 16.18 12.21 -16.69
CA THR A 13 15.11 13.00 -16.06
C THR A 13 14.12 13.56 -17.09
N ALA A 14 14.61 14.09 -18.22
CA ALA A 14 13.75 14.60 -19.29
C ALA A 14 12.92 13.48 -19.92
N ALA A 15 13.52 12.31 -20.13
CA ALA A 15 12.85 11.12 -20.63
C ALA A 15 11.75 10.66 -19.65
N LEU A 16 12.09 10.45 -18.37
CA LEU A 16 11.12 10.07 -17.34
C LEU A 16 9.91 11.00 -17.35
N ARG A 17 10.14 12.32 -17.28
CA ARG A 17 9.06 13.31 -17.26
C ARG A 17 8.15 13.19 -18.49
N ARG A 18 8.72 13.08 -19.69
CA ARG A 18 7.93 12.92 -20.92
C ARG A 18 7.10 11.64 -20.86
N LEU A 19 7.71 10.52 -20.47
CA LEU A 19 7.07 9.20 -20.46
C LEU A 19 5.95 9.10 -19.40
N LEU A 20 6.12 9.70 -18.22
CA LEU A 20 5.06 9.79 -17.22
C LEU A 20 3.88 10.63 -17.73
N ILE A 21 4.14 11.77 -18.38
CA ILE A 21 3.09 12.60 -19.00
C ILE A 21 2.36 11.83 -20.11
N GLU A 22 3.09 11.06 -20.92
CA GLU A 22 2.49 10.20 -21.93
C GLU A 22 1.60 9.12 -21.32
N ASN A 23 2.05 8.46 -20.26
CA ASN A 23 1.24 7.47 -19.53
C ASN A 23 -0.05 8.10 -19.00
N HIS A 24 0.07 9.21 -18.28
CA HIS A 24 -1.04 9.96 -17.69
C HIS A 24 -2.11 10.34 -18.72
N LYS A 25 -1.69 10.74 -19.92
CA LYS A 25 -2.61 11.18 -20.99
C LYS A 25 -3.21 10.04 -21.78
N ARG A 26 -2.44 8.98 -22.02
CA ARG A 26 -2.78 7.95 -23.01
C ARG A 26 -3.48 6.76 -22.39
N PHE A 27 -3.22 6.44 -21.13
CA PHE A 27 -3.57 5.13 -20.59
C PHE A 27 -4.44 5.21 -19.34
N HIS A 28 -5.31 4.22 -19.20
CA HIS A 28 -6.08 4.00 -18.00
C HIS A 28 -5.17 3.43 -16.89
N VAL A 29 -5.60 3.53 -15.63
CA VAL A 29 -4.88 2.95 -14.49
C VAL A 29 -4.93 1.42 -14.42
N PHE A 30 -5.79 0.83 -15.26
CA PHE A 30 -5.93 -0.61 -15.43
C PHE A 30 -5.63 -0.95 -16.88
N PHE A 31 -4.85 -2.00 -17.14
CA PHE A 31 -4.51 -2.42 -18.51
C PHE A 31 -5.49 -3.45 -19.10
N ASN A 32 -6.41 -3.98 -18.31
CA ASN A 32 -7.47 -4.88 -18.77
C ASN A 32 -8.79 -4.62 -18.02
N ASP A 33 -9.86 -5.29 -18.44
CA ASP A 33 -11.19 -5.19 -17.81
C ASP A 33 -11.32 -6.09 -16.55
N MET A 34 -10.26 -6.83 -16.20
CA MET A 34 -10.16 -7.60 -14.96
C MET A 34 -9.63 -6.76 -13.78
N GLY A 35 -9.32 -5.48 -14.02
CA GLY A 35 -8.80 -4.57 -12.99
C GLY A 35 -7.31 -4.75 -12.70
N PHE A 36 -6.53 -5.34 -13.60
CA PHE A 36 -5.07 -5.41 -13.42
C PHE A 36 -4.42 -4.06 -13.71
N HIS A 37 -3.50 -3.69 -12.83
CA HIS A 37 -2.96 -2.33 -12.72
C HIS A 37 -1.90 -2.03 -13.77
N ASN A 38 -1.94 -0.81 -14.30
CA ASN A 38 -0.91 -0.27 -15.16
C ASN A 38 0.40 -0.06 -14.38
N HIS A 39 1.40 -0.91 -14.61
CA HIS A 39 2.71 -0.86 -13.95
C HIS A 39 3.74 0.06 -14.60
N LEU A 40 3.37 0.79 -15.65
CA LEU A 40 4.30 1.56 -16.46
C LEU A 40 5.04 2.62 -15.61
N SER A 41 4.30 3.41 -14.83
CA SER A 41 4.89 4.43 -13.94
C SER A 41 5.78 3.82 -12.86
N HIS A 42 5.37 2.67 -12.29
CA HIS A 42 6.13 1.96 -11.25
C HIS A 42 7.49 1.50 -11.78
N HIS A 43 7.50 0.87 -12.97
CA HIS A 43 8.73 0.42 -13.59
C HIS A 43 9.63 1.62 -13.97
N LEU A 44 9.07 2.68 -14.56
CA LEU A 44 9.85 3.86 -14.92
C LEU A 44 10.53 4.52 -13.71
N LEU A 45 9.80 4.69 -12.61
CA LEU A 45 10.33 5.33 -11.40
C LEU A 45 11.34 4.44 -10.68
N ALA A 46 11.09 3.12 -10.60
CA ALA A 46 12.05 2.17 -10.05
C ALA A 46 13.35 2.14 -10.86
N ALA A 47 13.26 2.04 -12.19
CA ALA A 47 14.42 2.06 -13.07
C ALA A 47 15.18 3.38 -12.97
N TYR A 48 14.47 4.51 -12.93
CA TYR A 48 15.08 5.83 -12.74
C TYR A 48 15.81 5.96 -11.40
N GLY A 49 15.21 5.49 -10.29
CA GLY A 49 15.80 5.55 -8.95
C GLY A 49 17.12 4.77 -8.82
N ILE A 50 17.32 3.74 -9.65
CA ILE A 50 18.59 2.98 -9.74
C ILE A 50 19.53 3.48 -10.86
N GLY A 51 19.25 4.66 -11.45
CA GLY A 51 20.14 5.32 -12.41
C GLY A 51 20.00 4.87 -13.86
N ALA A 52 18.84 4.34 -14.27
CA ALA A 52 18.64 3.92 -15.65
C ALA A 52 18.79 5.10 -16.65
N PRO A 53 19.52 4.92 -17.77
CA PRO A 53 19.63 5.92 -18.82
C PRO A 53 18.32 6.05 -19.62
N ALA A 54 18.17 7.15 -20.35
CA ALA A 54 16.94 7.48 -21.09
C ALA A 54 16.43 6.37 -22.02
N TYR A 55 17.33 5.66 -22.71
CA TYR A 55 16.95 4.57 -23.62
C TYR A 55 16.36 3.35 -22.90
N VAL A 56 16.79 3.07 -21.66
CA VAL A 56 16.20 1.99 -20.84
C VAL A 56 14.79 2.37 -20.41
N LEU A 57 14.60 3.63 -20.00
CA LEU A 57 13.26 4.15 -19.66
C LEU A 57 12.32 4.09 -20.87
N GLN A 58 12.80 4.48 -22.06
CA GLN A 58 12.01 4.38 -23.28
C GLN A 58 11.63 2.92 -23.58
N LYS A 59 12.59 1.99 -23.49
CA LYS A 59 12.31 0.57 -23.73
C LYS A 59 11.27 0.01 -22.75
N ALA A 60 11.38 0.35 -21.47
CA ALA A 60 10.38 -0.02 -20.47
C ALA A 60 9.01 0.55 -20.84
N PHE A 61 8.93 1.83 -21.21
CA PHE A 61 7.68 2.42 -21.67
C PHE A 61 7.08 1.67 -22.87
N ASP A 62 7.87 1.39 -23.90
CA ASP A 62 7.40 0.74 -25.12
C ASP A 62 6.85 -0.67 -24.85
N ASP A 63 7.52 -1.42 -23.97
CA ASP A 63 7.08 -2.76 -23.54
C ASP A 63 5.76 -2.72 -22.79
N HIS A 64 5.58 -1.74 -21.90
CA HIS A 64 4.36 -1.60 -21.13
C HIS A 64 3.20 -1.02 -21.96
N ALA A 65 3.49 -0.06 -22.84
CA ALA A 65 2.50 0.69 -23.61
C ALA A 65 1.72 -0.16 -24.61
N SER A 66 2.27 -1.27 -25.08
CA SER A 66 1.66 -2.09 -26.15
C SER A 66 0.38 -2.81 -25.73
N TYR A 67 0.11 -2.94 -24.43
CA TYR A 67 -1.04 -3.67 -23.89
C TYR A 67 -1.92 -2.85 -22.95
N GLN A 68 -1.62 -1.55 -22.78
CA GLN A 68 -2.43 -0.69 -21.93
C GLN A 68 -3.81 -0.42 -22.53
N ARG A 69 -4.82 -0.25 -21.67
CA ARG A 69 -6.10 0.32 -22.08
C ARG A 69 -5.94 1.82 -22.31
N PRO A 70 -6.59 2.38 -23.34
CA PRO A 70 -6.60 3.82 -23.54
C PRO A 70 -7.31 4.53 -22.38
N ALA A 71 -6.83 5.71 -22.02
CA ALA A 71 -7.59 6.64 -21.20
C ALA A 71 -8.86 7.06 -21.96
N TYR A 72 -9.94 7.32 -21.22
CA TYR A 72 -11.19 7.78 -21.78
C TYR A 72 -11.84 8.83 -20.88
N GLN A 73 -12.75 9.60 -21.47
CA GLN A 73 -13.51 10.60 -20.76
C GLN A 73 -14.59 9.93 -19.91
N SER A 74 -14.61 10.27 -18.62
CA SER A 74 -15.63 9.78 -17.70
C SER A 74 -17.03 10.29 -18.07
N PRO A 75 -18.10 9.55 -17.72
CA PRO A 75 -19.48 9.91 -18.09
C PRO A 75 -19.92 11.30 -17.63
N GLU A 76 -19.45 11.74 -16.46
CA GLU A 76 -19.72 13.06 -15.89
C GLU A 76 -18.57 13.47 -14.95
N PRO A 77 -18.42 14.77 -14.62
CA PRO A 77 -17.40 15.23 -13.68
C PRO A 77 -17.71 14.82 -12.23
N ILE A 78 -16.64 14.69 -11.45
CA ILE A 78 -16.70 14.53 -9.99
C ILE A 78 -16.59 15.91 -9.32
N THR A 79 -17.50 16.20 -8.40
CA THR A 79 -17.63 17.42 -7.60
C THR A 79 -17.72 17.08 -6.11
N HIS A 80 -17.67 18.10 -5.25
CA HIS A 80 -17.82 17.91 -3.80
C HIS A 80 -19.16 17.28 -3.40
N GLU A 81 -20.21 17.44 -4.21
CA GLU A 81 -21.55 16.95 -3.94
C GLU A 81 -21.76 15.50 -4.41
N ASN A 82 -20.93 15.00 -5.32
CA ASN A 82 -21.10 13.67 -5.93
C ASN A 82 -19.89 12.73 -5.80
N TRP A 83 -18.77 13.15 -5.21
CA TRP A 83 -17.53 12.35 -5.17
C TRP A 83 -17.67 10.97 -4.52
N THR A 84 -18.67 10.75 -3.67
CA THR A 84 -18.93 9.46 -3.03
C THR A 84 -19.80 8.52 -3.85
N LYS A 85 -20.51 9.01 -4.88
CA LYS A 85 -21.55 8.25 -5.59
C LYS A 85 -21.00 7.16 -6.51
N ASN A 86 -19.81 7.38 -7.07
CA ASN A 86 -19.20 6.52 -8.09
C ASN A 86 -17.95 5.78 -7.59
N LEU A 87 -17.79 5.62 -6.28
CA LEU A 87 -16.68 4.87 -5.71
C LEU A 87 -16.72 3.40 -6.14
N GLY A 88 -15.58 2.85 -6.56
CA GLY A 88 -15.47 1.49 -7.11
C GLY A 88 -15.85 1.38 -8.59
N ASN A 89 -16.10 2.50 -9.28
CA ASN A 89 -16.44 2.50 -10.71
C ASN A 89 -15.29 3.06 -11.53
N GLU A 90 -14.55 2.17 -12.21
CA GLU A 90 -13.41 2.56 -13.05
C GLU A 90 -13.74 3.58 -14.15
N LYS A 91 -15.01 3.66 -14.58
CA LYS A 91 -15.46 4.66 -15.57
C LYS A 91 -15.26 6.10 -15.13
N PHE A 92 -15.11 6.32 -13.84
CA PHE A 92 -14.92 7.63 -13.24
C PHE A 92 -13.46 7.96 -12.94
N TYR A 93 -12.50 7.10 -13.30
CA TYR A 93 -11.08 7.32 -13.00
C TYR A 93 -10.58 8.69 -13.48
N ASN A 94 -10.85 9.06 -14.75
CA ASN A 94 -10.44 10.35 -15.29
C ASN A 94 -11.10 11.54 -14.57
N ALA A 95 -12.38 11.44 -14.22
CA ALA A 95 -13.05 12.48 -13.44
C ALA A 95 -12.47 12.61 -12.01
N TYR A 96 -12.14 11.50 -11.34
CA TYR A 96 -11.47 11.54 -10.04
C TYR A 96 -10.05 12.12 -10.14
N MET A 97 -9.31 11.87 -11.21
CA MET A 97 -8.01 12.54 -11.43
C MET A 97 -8.18 14.06 -11.49
N ASN A 98 -9.16 14.56 -12.22
CA ASN A 98 -9.43 16.01 -12.31
C ASN A 98 -9.83 16.60 -10.95
N PHE A 99 -10.67 15.88 -10.20
CA PHE A 99 -11.10 16.27 -8.87
C PHE A 99 -9.92 16.35 -7.89
N PHE A 100 -9.11 15.29 -7.76
CA PHE A 100 -7.97 15.28 -6.85
C PHE A 100 -6.84 16.21 -7.28
N SER A 101 -6.65 16.43 -8.59
CA SER A 101 -5.73 17.48 -9.07
C SER A 101 -6.17 18.87 -8.56
N SER A 102 -7.47 19.14 -8.58
CA SER A 102 -8.03 20.41 -8.08
C SER A 102 -7.91 20.53 -6.56
N GLU A 103 -8.20 19.45 -5.81
CA GLU A 103 -8.08 19.44 -4.36
C GLU A 103 -6.63 19.63 -3.89
N ILE A 104 -5.68 18.93 -4.51
CA ILE A 104 -4.25 19.07 -4.18
C ILE A 104 -3.77 20.49 -4.48
N LYS A 105 -4.14 21.06 -5.63
CA LYS A 105 -3.78 22.46 -5.96
C LYS A 105 -4.37 23.48 -4.98
N LYS A 106 -5.57 23.23 -4.47
CA LYS A 106 -6.29 24.15 -3.59
C LYS A 106 -5.84 24.04 -2.13
N SER A 107 -5.68 22.82 -1.63
CA SER A 107 -5.53 22.53 -0.20
C SER A 107 -4.17 21.93 0.15
N GLY A 108 -3.37 21.56 -0.84
CA GLY A 108 -2.13 20.81 -0.66
C GLY A 108 -2.38 19.30 -0.53
N LEU A 109 -1.31 18.54 -0.71
CA LEU A 109 -1.33 17.08 -0.65
C LEU A 109 -1.71 16.54 0.74
N PRO A 110 -1.11 17.00 1.86
CA PRO A 110 -1.43 16.44 3.20
C PRO A 110 -2.90 16.61 3.57
N ALA A 111 -3.46 17.82 3.43
CA ALA A 111 -4.85 18.09 3.78
C ALA A 111 -5.84 17.33 2.89
N THR A 112 -5.48 17.12 1.61
CA THR A 112 -6.29 16.32 0.69
C THR A 112 -6.29 14.84 1.11
N PHE A 113 -5.13 14.29 1.42
CA PHE A 113 -5.00 12.90 1.87
C PHE A 113 -5.75 12.66 3.18
N GLU A 114 -5.57 13.55 4.16
CA GLU A 114 -6.27 13.47 5.44
C GLU A 114 -7.79 13.51 5.25
N LYS A 115 -8.29 14.48 4.49
CA LYS A 115 -9.74 14.64 4.25
C LYS A 115 -10.37 13.46 3.52
N TYR A 116 -9.75 12.98 2.44
CA TYR A 116 -10.38 12.02 1.53
C TYR A 116 -9.99 10.56 1.77
N VAL A 117 -8.97 10.30 2.59
CA VAL A 117 -8.51 8.93 2.89
C VAL A 117 -8.57 8.60 4.37
N LEU A 118 -8.10 9.51 5.25
CA LEU A 118 -7.94 9.20 6.67
C LEU A 118 -9.10 9.63 7.56
N SER A 119 -9.90 10.61 7.14
CA SER A 119 -10.99 11.15 7.97
C SER A 119 -12.05 10.10 8.32
N ASP A 120 -12.73 10.30 9.45
CA ASP A 120 -13.88 9.48 9.83
C ASP A 120 -14.98 9.53 8.77
N ASP A 121 -15.26 10.71 8.19
CA ASP A 121 -16.27 10.84 7.13
C ASP A 121 -15.90 10.04 5.87
N ALA A 122 -14.61 9.98 5.51
CA ALA A 122 -14.11 9.20 4.39
C ALA A 122 -14.10 7.68 4.64
N ASN A 123 -14.33 7.23 5.87
CA ASN A 123 -14.29 5.80 6.21
C ASN A 123 -15.63 5.30 6.75
N TRP A 124 -16.16 5.97 7.77
CA TRP A 124 -17.33 5.60 8.58
C TRP A 124 -18.50 6.59 8.48
N GLY A 125 -18.38 7.62 7.65
CA GLY A 125 -19.49 8.52 7.32
C GLY A 125 -20.63 7.83 6.58
N PRO A 126 -21.66 8.60 6.15
CA PRO A 126 -22.79 8.05 5.40
C PRO A 126 -22.36 7.22 4.19
N GLY A 127 -22.82 5.97 4.14
CA GLY A 127 -22.47 5.03 3.07
C GLY A 127 -21.22 4.19 3.32
N ASN A 128 -20.55 4.33 4.46
CA ASN A 128 -19.38 3.53 4.86
C ASN A 128 -18.37 3.42 3.72
N LEU A 129 -17.77 4.57 3.37
CA LEU A 129 -17.02 4.76 2.13
C LEU A 129 -15.71 3.95 2.09
N ARG A 130 -15.12 3.70 3.27
CA ARG A 130 -13.95 2.82 3.46
C ARG A 130 -12.73 3.24 2.61
N MET A 131 -12.42 4.53 2.54
CA MET A 131 -11.35 5.02 1.67
C MET A 131 -9.95 4.51 2.04
N LEU A 132 -9.63 4.32 3.32
CA LEU A 132 -8.34 3.71 3.72
C LEU A 132 -8.22 2.26 3.23
N ASP A 133 -9.31 1.50 3.32
CA ASP A 133 -9.36 0.14 2.79
C ASP A 133 -9.14 0.14 1.27
N ARG A 134 -9.81 1.04 0.54
CA ARG A 134 -9.61 1.20 -0.91
C ARG A 134 -8.18 1.62 -1.24
N PHE A 135 -7.54 2.44 -0.41
CA PHE A 135 -6.16 2.92 -0.61
C PHE A 135 -5.15 1.77 -0.51
N LEU A 136 -5.44 0.79 0.34
CA LEU A 136 -4.61 -0.40 0.56
C LEU A 136 -5.07 -1.61 -0.26
N SER A 137 -6.20 -1.51 -0.95
CA SER A 137 -6.78 -2.57 -1.79
C SER A 137 -6.00 -2.77 -3.10
N GLY A 138 -6.37 -3.83 -3.84
CA GLY A 138 -5.75 -4.14 -5.12
C GLY A 138 -4.25 -4.40 -4.98
N VAL A 139 -3.83 -5.15 -3.96
CA VAL A 139 -2.41 -5.42 -3.66
C VAL A 139 -1.64 -4.11 -3.47
N VAL A 140 -2.21 -3.18 -2.69
CA VAL A 140 -1.64 -1.88 -2.32
C VAL A 140 -1.23 -0.96 -3.49
N HIS A 141 -1.71 -1.20 -4.71
CA HIS A 141 -1.34 -0.38 -5.89
C HIS A 141 -1.68 1.12 -5.73
N PRO A 142 -2.83 1.53 -5.16
CA PRO A 142 -3.09 2.95 -4.95
C PRO A 142 -2.07 3.61 -4.01
N MET A 143 -1.69 2.91 -2.94
CA MET A 143 -0.62 3.33 -2.03
C MET A 143 0.75 3.40 -2.72
N ILE A 144 1.12 2.41 -3.54
CA ILE A 144 2.38 2.42 -4.31
C ILE A 144 2.41 3.64 -5.24
N HIS A 145 1.32 3.85 -6.00
CA HIS A 145 1.18 5.02 -6.88
C HIS A 145 1.31 6.33 -6.10
N PHE A 146 0.59 6.46 -5.00
CA PHE A 146 0.63 7.65 -4.16
C PHE A 146 2.03 7.88 -3.57
N GLY A 147 2.69 6.83 -3.08
CA GLY A 147 3.99 6.87 -2.41
C GLY A 147 5.13 7.40 -3.30
N HIS A 148 5.01 7.25 -4.62
CA HIS A 148 5.94 7.87 -5.55
C HIS A 148 5.89 9.41 -5.55
N SER A 149 4.79 10.02 -5.09
CA SER A 149 4.69 11.48 -4.97
C SER A 149 5.65 12.05 -3.93
N PRO A 150 5.60 11.65 -2.63
CA PRO A 150 6.58 12.11 -1.65
C PRO A 150 8.00 11.59 -1.92
N GLU A 151 8.16 10.43 -2.56
CA GLU A 151 9.48 9.87 -2.89
C GLU A 151 10.22 10.69 -3.96
N PHE A 152 9.54 11.10 -5.03
CA PHE A 152 10.14 11.78 -6.18
C PHE A 152 9.73 13.25 -6.34
N GLY A 153 8.83 13.76 -5.50
CA GLY A 153 8.30 15.12 -5.60
C GLY A 153 7.40 15.35 -6.82
N ILE A 154 6.57 14.35 -7.17
CA ILE A 154 5.70 14.39 -8.36
C ILE A 154 4.22 14.29 -7.95
N ASP A 155 3.56 15.44 -7.74
CA ASP A 155 2.15 15.50 -7.32
C ASP A 155 1.18 14.73 -8.23
N GLY A 156 1.51 14.60 -9.53
CA GLY A 156 0.73 13.80 -10.47
C GLY A 156 0.58 12.34 -10.04
N MET A 157 1.57 11.78 -9.35
CA MET A 157 1.52 10.42 -8.82
C MET A 157 0.52 10.30 -7.67
N ALA A 158 0.42 11.32 -6.81
CA ALA A 158 -0.60 11.37 -5.76
C ALA A 158 -2.00 11.51 -6.34
N VAL A 159 -2.17 12.34 -7.38
CA VAL A 159 -3.45 12.46 -8.10
C VAL A 159 -3.89 11.10 -8.66
N GLU A 160 -2.98 10.40 -9.34
CA GLU A 160 -3.27 9.06 -9.90
C GLU A 160 -3.58 8.05 -8.80
N GLY A 161 -2.82 8.03 -7.70
CA GLY A 161 -3.04 7.13 -6.56
C GLY A 161 -4.37 7.37 -5.84
N LEU A 162 -4.77 8.63 -5.63
CA LEU A 162 -6.07 8.97 -5.05
C LEU A 162 -7.23 8.64 -5.99
N ALA A 163 -7.08 8.92 -7.29
CA ALA A 163 -8.08 8.52 -8.27
C ALA A 163 -8.21 7.00 -8.36
N GLN A 164 -7.09 6.29 -8.31
CA GLN A 164 -7.05 4.83 -8.27
C GLN A 164 -7.73 4.29 -7.00
N THR A 165 -7.51 4.93 -5.86
CA THR A 165 -8.21 4.63 -4.60
C THR A 165 -9.72 4.73 -4.77
N ALA A 166 -10.21 5.84 -5.34
CA ALA A 166 -11.64 6.06 -5.51
C ALA A 166 -12.31 5.00 -6.39
N VAL A 167 -11.61 4.47 -7.41
CA VAL A 167 -12.17 3.45 -8.32
C VAL A 167 -11.92 2.00 -7.88
N HIS A 168 -11.15 1.76 -6.82
CA HIS A 168 -11.00 0.42 -6.23
C HIS A 168 -12.19 0.06 -5.35
N HIS A 169 -12.54 -1.22 -5.31
CA HIS A 169 -13.45 -1.76 -4.29
C HIS A 169 -12.76 -1.84 -2.91
N SER A 170 -13.55 -1.78 -1.84
CA SER A 170 -13.09 -2.06 -0.47
C SER A 170 -13.03 -3.57 -0.28
N THR A 171 -11.83 -4.10 0.01
CA THR A 171 -11.57 -5.55 0.08
C THR A 171 -10.91 -6.00 1.39
N LEU A 172 -10.46 -5.05 2.21
CA LEU A 172 -9.74 -5.23 3.47
C LEU A 172 -10.63 -4.94 4.69
N GLY A 173 -11.94 -5.15 4.55
CA GLY A 173 -12.97 -4.97 5.58
C GLY A 173 -12.59 -5.53 6.95
N CYS A 174 -11.96 -6.71 6.95
CA CYS A 174 -11.58 -7.45 8.16
C CYS A 174 -10.33 -6.89 8.89
N LEU A 175 -9.51 -6.09 8.21
CA LEU A 175 -8.24 -5.58 8.77
C LEU A 175 -8.42 -4.23 9.50
N PHE A 176 -9.31 -3.38 9.00
CA PHE A 176 -9.55 -2.05 9.57
C PHE A 176 -11.00 -1.95 10.06
N ASP A 177 -11.22 -1.87 11.37
CA ASP A 177 -12.55 -1.64 11.95
C ASP A 177 -12.70 -0.19 12.45
N ALA A 178 -13.89 0.17 12.94
CA ALA A 178 -14.14 1.52 13.43
C ALA A 178 -13.26 1.89 14.63
N LYS A 179 -12.85 0.89 15.44
CA LYS A 179 -11.98 1.11 16.60
C LYS A 179 -10.56 1.55 16.18
N PHE A 180 -10.10 1.08 15.03
CA PHE A 180 -8.83 1.55 14.45
C PHE A 180 -8.79 3.08 14.29
N PHE A 181 -9.92 3.69 13.94
CA PHE A 181 -10.05 5.14 13.80
C PHE A 181 -10.46 5.83 15.12
N ALA A 182 -11.28 5.18 15.96
CA ALA A 182 -11.67 5.77 17.25
C ALA A 182 -10.48 5.93 18.22
N ASN A 183 -9.48 5.04 18.16
CA ASN A 183 -8.31 5.08 19.03
C ASN A 183 -7.35 6.25 18.71
N SER A 184 -7.37 6.82 17.50
CA SER A 184 -6.59 8.02 17.19
C SER A 184 -7.16 9.29 17.85
N ILE A 185 -8.42 9.25 18.27
CA ILE A 185 -9.09 10.33 19.01
C ILE A 185 -8.90 10.17 20.54
N GLN A 186 -8.64 8.94 21.01
CA GLN A 186 -8.52 8.59 22.44
C GLN A 186 -7.08 8.37 22.92
N SER A 187 -6.06 8.96 22.29
CA SER A 187 -4.67 8.96 22.80
C SER A 187 -4.48 9.82 24.08
N THR A 188 -5.49 9.87 24.95
CA THR A 188 -5.34 10.17 26.36
C THR A 188 -6.21 9.18 27.14
N SER A 189 -5.55 8.28 27.87
CA SER A 189 -6.07 7.42 28.95
C SER A 189 -6.58 6.00 28.60
N GLU A 190 -5.79 5.03 29.11
CA GLU A 190 -6.13 3.67 29.55
C GLU A 190 -6.10 2.50 28.53
N LEU A 191 -4.96 1.77 28.56
CA LEU A 191 -4.86 0.39 28.04
C LEU A 191 -5.46 -0.62 29.04
N PRO A 192 -6.32 -1.55 28.61
CA PRO A 192 -6.56 -2.79 29.36
C PRO A 192 -5.42 -3.78 29.10
N SER A 193 -4.78 -4.23 30.18
CA SER A 193 -3.78 -5.29 30.20
C SER A 193 -4.34 -6.61 29.65
N LEU A 194 -3.79 -7.07 28.53
CA LEU A 194 -3.89 -8.46 28.08
C LEU A 194 -2.47 -9.04 27.94
N THR A 195 -1.82 -9.31 29.07
CA THR A 195 -0.67 -10.22 29.10
C THR A 195 -0.94 -11.31 30.12
N SER A 196 -1.30 -12.49 29.63
CA SER A 196 -1.24 -13.71 30.42
C SER A 196 -0.91 -14.90 29.52
N SER A 197 0.27 -15.44 29.79
CA SER A 197 0.75 -16.82 29.61
C SER A 197 1.87 -17.02 28.59
N SER A 198 3.07 -17.23 29.13
CA SER A 198 3.99 -18.32 28.78
C SER A 198 5.19 -18.27 29.72
N SER A 199 5.20 -19.18 30.68
CA SER A 199 6.33 -19.47 31.55
C SER A 199 7.30 -20.42 30.86
N LEU A 200 8.54 -19.99 30.60
CA LEU A 200 9.71 -20.87 30.52
C LEU A 200 10.91 -20.08 31.07
N SER A 201 11.58 -20.68 32.04
CA SER A 201 12.74 -20.15 32.76
C SER A 201 14.00 -20.11 31.89
N GLU A 202 14.69 -18.97 31.83
CA GLU A 202 16.16 -18.85 31.90
C GLU A 202 16.60 -17.38 32.00
N SER A 203 17.34 -17.06 33.08
CA SER A 203 18.23 -15.92 33.38
C SER A 203 17.73 -14.45 33.26
N PRO A 204 18.14 -13.55 34.19
CA PRO A 204 17.68 -12.16 34.20
C PRO A 204 18.45 -11.34 33.14
N ALA A 205 18.01 -11.43 31.89
CA ALA A 205 18.33 -10.42 30.91
C ALA A 205 17.58 -9.14 31.28
N LYS A 206 18.31 -8.02 31.37
CA LYS A 206 17.81 -6.67 31.63
C LYS A 206 16.44 -6.46 30.99
N GLN A 207 15.44 -6.14 31.81
CA GLN A 207 14.20 -5.51 31.34
C GLN A 207 14.59 -4.29 30.50
N SER A 208 14.43 -4.38 29.19
CA SER A 208 14.55 -3.23 28.30
C SER A 208 13.38 -3.25 27.31
N SER A 209 12.75 -2.07 27.20
CA SER A 209 11.61 -1.64 26.37
C SER A 209 10.19 -1.95 26.88
N ASN A 210 9.56 -0.92 27.47
CA ASN A 210 8.13 -0.63 27.66
C ASN A 210 7.10 -1.60 27.02
N GLY A 211 6.95 -2.86 27.42
CA GLY A 211 5.78 -3.69 27.01
C GLY A 211 5.50 -3.82 25.50
N ARG A 212 6.42 -3.39 24.62
CA ARG A 212 6.24 -3.37 23.17
C ARG A 212 6.50 -4.75 22.60
N VAL A 213 5.71 -5.16 21.60
CA VAL A 213 5.90 -6.46 20.93
C VAL A 213 6.64 -6.27 19.62
N HIS A 214 7.84 -6.83 19.51
CA HIS A 214 8.65 -6.80 18.29
C HIS A 214 8.00 -7.63 17.17
N SER A 215 8.10 -7.19 15.92
CA SER A 215 7.54 -7.82 14.71
C SER A 215 7.92 -9.29 14.57
N PHE A 216 9.19 -9.65 14.82
CA PHE A 216 9.63 -11.05 14.85
C PHE A 216 8.99 -11.90 15.95
N SER A 217 8.65 -11.33 17.10
CA SER A 217 7.88 -12.05 18.13
C SER A 217 6.45 -12.29 17.66
N ILE A 218 5.86 -11.35 16.93
CA ILE A 218 4.55 -11.52 16.29
C ILE A 218 4.63 -12.62 15.21
N LEU A 219 5.65 -12.60 14.36
CA LEU A 219 5.89 -13.63 13.35
C LEU A 219 6.01 -15.02 13.98
N ALA A 220 6.81 -15.14 15.04
CA ALA A 220 7.00 -16.41 15.74
C ALA A 220 5.68 -16.96 16.30
N ARG A 221 4.80 -16.08 16.81
CA ARG A 221 3.46 -16.47 17.28
C ARG A 221 2.56 -16.89 16.13
N ILE A 222 2.58 -16.18 15.00
CA ILE A 222 1.83 -16.55 13.80
C ILE A 222 2.24 -17.95 13.29
N LEU A 223 3.55 -18.25 13.29
CA LEU A 223 4.08 -19.52 12.79
C LEU A 223 3.64 -20.75 13.60
N VAL A 224 3.26 -20.58 14.87
CA VAL A 224 2.80 -21.67 15.75
C VAL A 224 1.29 -21.64 15.99
N ASP A 225 0.55 -20.69 15.42
CA ASP A 225 -0.90 -20.62 15.54
C ASP A 225 -1.57 -21.54 14.51
N ASP A 226 -2.15 -22.63 15.01
CA ASP A 226 -2.87 -23.60 14.20
C ASP A 226 -4.05 -23.01 13.40
N ARG A 227 -4.60 -21.87 13.84
CA ARG A 227 -5.65 -21.14 13.11
C ARG A 227 -5.15 -20.49 11.83
N LEU A 228 -3.83 -20.28 11.69
CA LEU A 228 -3.19 -19.64 10.53
C LEU A 228 -2.45 -20.64 9.62
N LYS A 229 -2.59 -21.95 9.87
CA LYS A 229 -2.04 -22.99 8.99
C LYS A 229 -2.56 -22.83 7.56
N VAL A 230 -1.73 -23.21 6.59
CA VAL A 230 -2.00 -23.00 5.16
C VAL A 230 -3.38 -23.53 4.77
N ASP A 231 -3.72 -24.76 5.14
CA ASP A 231 -5.00 -25.42 4.84
C ASP A 231 -6.23 -24.78 5.50
N VAL A 232 -6.03 -23.97 6.56
CA VAL A 232 -7.06 -23.15 7.19
C VAL A 232 -7.15 -21.78 6.51
N ALA A 233 -6.01 -21.14 6.27
CA ALA A 233 -5.93 -19.80 5.71
C ALA A 233 -6.37 -19.75 4.23
N CYS A 234 -5.85 -20.64 3.38
CA CYS A 234 -6.21 -20.69 1.96
C CYS A 234 -5.96 -22.06 1.33
N LYS A 235 -6.73 -22.40 0.29
CA LYS A 235 -6.47 -23.60 -0.49
C LYS A 235 -5.32 -23.36 -1.47
N LYS A 236 -4.69 -24.45 -1.92
CA LYS A 236 -3.74 -24.37 -3.05
C LYS A 236 -4.49 -23.83 -4.27
N GLY A 237 -3.98 -22.77 -4.86
CA GLY A 237 -4.62 -22.08 -5.98
C GLY A 237 -3.74 -20.97 -6.52
N MET A 238 -4.31 -20.16 -7.43
CA MET A 238 -3.60 -19.00 -7.96
C MET A 238 -3.27 -18.00 -6.83
N PRO A 239 -2.10 -17.33 -6.90
CA PRO A 239 -1.69 -16.24 -6.01
C PRO A 239 -2.79 -15.30 -5.49
N LEU A 240 -3.55 -14.68 -6.40
CA LEU A 240 -4.61 -13.73 -6.05
C LEU A 240 -5.73 -14.38 -5.23
N VAL A 241 -6.12 -15.61 -5.61
CA VAL A 241 -7.12 -16.39 -4.88
C VAL A 241 -6.64 -16.70 -3.47
N ARG A 242 -5.35 -17.04 -3.30
CA ARG A 242 -4.78 -17.29 -1.96
C ARG A 242 -4.84 -16.05 -1.07
N PHE A 243 -4.55 -14.87 -1.63
CA PHE A 243 -4.65 -13.61 -0.90
C PHE A 243 -6.08 -13.33 -0.44
N GLU A 244 -7.05 -13.42 -1.36
CA GLU A 244 -8.47 -13.20 -1.06
C GLU A 244 -9.01 -14.22 -0.04
N GLU A 245 -8.70 -15.51 -0.19
CA GLU A 245 -9.10 -16.56 0.75
C GLU A 245 -8.49 -16.34 2.13
N THR A 246 -7.20 -15.97 2.20
CA THR A 246 -6.53 -15.69 3.48
C THR A 246 -7.22 -14.58 4.24
N LEU A 247 -7.52 -13.45 3.58
CA LEU A 247 -8.25 -12.36 4.19
C LEU A 247 -9.65 -12.77 4.64
N LYS A 248 -10.37 -13.53 3.79
CA LYS A 248 -11.72 -14.00 4.10
C LYS A 248 -11.76 -14.97 5.28
N ASN A 249 -10.83 -15.92 5.34
CA ASN A 249 -10.88 -17.03 6.29
C ASN A 249 -10.25 -16.65 7.63
N VAL A 250 -9.15 -15.89 7.60
CA VAL A 250 -8.31 -15.65 8.79
C VAL A 250 -7.91 -14.18 8.96
N GLY A 251 -8.47 -13.25 8.17
CA GLY A 251 -8.12 -11.82 8.24
C GLY A 251 -8.34 -11.18 9.61
N THR A 252 -9.38 -11.59 10.34
CA THR A 252 -9.61 -11.12 11.73
C THR A 252 -8.53 -11.61 12.69
N ILE A 253 -8.00 -12.81 12.49
CA ILE A 253 -6.91 -13.38 13.29
C ILE A 253 -5.59 -12.69 12.95
N ILE A 254 -5.33 -12.44 11.67
CA ILE A 254 -4.19 -11.62 11.24
C ILE A 254 -4.22 -10.25 11.93
N ARG A 255 -5.42 -9.65 12.02
CA ARG A 255 -5.62 -8.39 12.72
C ARG A 255 -5.32 -8.50 14.23
N GLU A 256 -5.70 -9.58 14.92
CA GLU A 256 -5.34 -9.82 16.33
C GLU A 256 -3.82 -9.73 16.57
N TYR A 257 -3.02 -10.19 15.61
CA TYR A 257 -1.57 -10.09 15.67
C TYR A 257 -1.06 -8.70 15.28
N ALA A 258 -1.64 -8.09 14.25
CA ALA A 258 -1.24 -6.76 13.79
C ALA A 258 -1.40 -5.68 14.87
N ILE A 259 -2.46 -5.75 15.69
CA ILE A 259 -2.71 -4.77 16.77
C ILE A 259 -1.68 -4.86 17.92
N LEU A 260 -0.90 -5.93 18.00
CA LEU A 260 0.18 -6.05 19.00
C LEU A 260 1.38 -5.17 18.64
N TRP A 261 1.50 -4.79 17.37
CA TRP A 261 2.56 -3.93 16.88
C TRP A 261 2.14 -2.47 17.07
N THR A 262 2.68 -1.86 18.12
CA THR A 262 2.35 -0.49 18.51
C THR A 262 3.50 0.48 18.19
N ILE A 263 3.13 1.73 17.91
CA ILE A 263 4.03 2.85 17.63
C ILE A 263 3.71 3.97 18.63
N GLU A 264 4.72 4.59 19.19
CA GLU A 264 4.62 5.88 19.88
C GLU A 264 4.89 7.00 18.87
N GLU A 265 4.07 8.06 18.89
CA GLU A 265 4.14 9.18 17.93
C GLU A 265 5.32 10.14 18.23
N ASN A 266 6.53 9.60 18.37
CA ASN A 266 7.77 10.36 18.42
C ASN A 266 8.71 9.88 17.32
N GLU A 267 9.52 10.81 16.81
CA GLU A 267 10.39 10.57 15.66
C GLU A 267 11.31 9.37 15.85
N LYS A 268 11.90 9.23 17.05
CA LYS A 268 12.81 8.12 17.35
C LYS A 268 12.10 6.77 17.23
N ASP A 269 10.95 6.62 17.87
CA ASP A 269 10.21 5.35 17.82
C ASP A 269 9.76 5.05 16.39
N ILE A 270 9.22 6.04 15.67
CA ILE A 270 8.82 5.87 14.27
C ILE A 270 9.98 5.31 13.43
N TRP A 271 11.18 5.87 13.54
CA TRP A 271 12.36 5.37 12.80
C TRP A 271 12.76 3.95 13.21
N GLU A 272 12.78 3.64 14.51
CA GLU A 272 13.08 2.30 15.01
C GLU A 272 12.04 1.27 14.52
N ARG A 273 10.76 1.63 14.48
CA ARG A 273 9.66 0.81 13.96
C ARG A 273 9.75 0.61 12.45
N VAL A 274 10.11 1.64 11.69
CA VAL A 274 10.33 1.55 10.23
C VAL A 274 11.52 0.64 9.93
N GLU A 275 12.63 0.77 10.66
CA GLU A 275 13.78 -0.13 10.52
C GLU A 275 13.40 -1.59 10.82
N GLU A 276 12.65 -1.82 11.91
CA GLU A 276 12.13 -3.13 12.29
C GLU A 276 11.26 -3.75 11.17
N LEU A 277 10.38 -2.97 10.56
CA LEU A 277 9.56 -3.43 9.42
C LEU A 277 10.40 -3.76 8.18
N ASN A 278 11.44 -2.98 7.88
CA ASN A 278 12.34 -3.26 6.76
C ASN A 278 13.03 -4.62 6.94
N TRP A 279 13.51 -4.93 8.15
CA TRP A 279 14.08 -6.24 8.45
C TRP A 279 13.04 -7.36 8.36
N PHE A 280 11.83 -7.12 8.87
CA PHE A 280 10.72 -8.07 8.79
C PHE A 280 10.36 -8.44 7.35
N VAL A 281 10.15 -7.44 6.49
CA VAL A 281 9.80 -7.64 5.07
C VAL A 281 10.95 -8.32 4.33
N THR A 282 12.19 -7.89 4.58
CA THR A 282 13.39 -8.50 3.96
C THR A 282 13.52 -9.97 4.31
N LEU A 283 13.29 -10.33 5.58
CA LEU A 283 13.34 -11.72 6.04
C LEU A 283 12.27 -12.57 5.36
N ILE A 284 11.01 -12.11 5.33
CA ILE A 284 9.90 -12.85 4.71
C ILE A 284 10.14 -13.04 3.21
N PHE A 285 10.60 -12.00 2.52
CA PHE A 285 10.93 -12.09 1.09
C PHE A 285 12.08 -13.08 0.83
N GLY A 286 13.17 -12.97 1.58
CA GLY A 286 14.34 -13.84 1.44
C GLY A 286 14.04 -15.31 1.77
N VAL A 287 13.39 -15.57 2.91
CA VAL A 287 13.08 -16.93 3.36
C VAL A 287 11.97 -17.55 2.51
N GLY A 288 10.91 -16.81 2.21
CA GLY A 288 9.79 -17.30 1.38
C GLY A 288 10.23 -17.68 -0.03
N GLY A 289 11.17 -16.92 -0.62
CA GLY A 289 11.67 -17.16 -1.97
C GLY A 289 12.71 -18.27 -2.05
N TRP A 290 13.37 -18.62 -0.95
CA TRP A 290 14.47 -19.57 -0.92
C TRP A 290 14.02 -21.03 -0.76
N LYS A 291 14.62 -21.95 -1.53
CA LYS A 291 14.73 -23.37 -1.16
C LYS A 291 16.08 -23.90 -1.64
N LYS A 292 16.63 -24.86 -0.90
CA LYS A 292 17.98 -25.43 -1.12
C LYS A 292 18.26 -25.86 -2.57
N ASP A 293 17.27 -26.46 -3.24
CA ASP A 293 17.46 -27.11 -4.55
C ASP A 293 16.73 -26.39 -5.69
N ARG A 294 16.49 -25.07 -5.56
CA ARG A 294 15.89 -24.26 -6.64
C ARG A 294 16.46 -22.84 -6.68
N ALA A 295 16.38 -22.20 -7.84
CA ALA A 295 16.65 -20.78 -7.95
C ALA A 295 15.72 -19.96 -7.04
N PHE A 296 16.25 -18.88 -6.46
CA PHE A 296 15.47 -17.96 -5.65
C PHE A 296 14.26 -17.45 -6.45
N ARG A 297 13.06 -17.56 -5.88
CA ARG A 297 11.84 -17.05 -6.50
C ARG A 297 11.51 -15.70 -5.86
N ALA A 298 11.83 -14.62 -6.57
CA ALA A 298 11.47 -13.25 -6.21
C ALA A 298 10.01 -12.99 -6.58
N ASP A 299 9.07 -13.47 -5.76
CA ASP A 299 7.63 -13.34 -6.04
C ASP A 299 6.92 -12.82 -4.79
N PHE A 300 6.02 -11.86 -4.98
CA PHE A 300 5.27 -11.24 -3.89
C PHE A 300 4.22 -12.18 -3.27
N PHE A 301 3.78 -13.21 -4.02
CA PHE A 301 2.67 -14.09 -3.63
C PHE A 301 3.10 -15.51 -3.27
N LEU A 302 4.31 -15.72 -2.76
CA LEU A 302 4.89 -17.05 -2.53
C LEU A 302 4.02 -17.95 -1.64
#